data_AF-A0A0C9YTM8-F1
#
_entry.id   AF-A0A0C9YTM8-F1
#
_cell.length_a   1.000
_cell.length_b   1.000
_cell.length_c   1.000
_cell.angle_alpha   90.00
_cell.angle_beta   90.00
_cell.angle_gamma   90.00
#
_symmetry.space_group_name_H-M   'P 1'
#
loop_
_entity.id
_entity.type
_entity.pdbx_description
1 polymer ?
#
loop_
_entity_poly.entity_id
_entity_poly.type
_entity_poly.pdbx_seq_one_letter_code
_entity_poly.pdbx_strand_id
1 'polypeptide(L)'
;MKLCEMILVSWKQHMDVLRADLSHLEGAISVMADIWSDHNRQPYLGVTAHWIKKLTSGHLALETALIAFHHILGLHDRQNLAKVILQLLDCVSITTKVSPII
;
A
#
# COMPACT_ATOMS: atom_id res chain seq x y z
N MET A 1 -19.32 -18.47 -11.21
CA MET A 1 -18.67 -17.24 -10.71
C MET A 1 -17.76 -16.73 -11.82
N LYS A 2 -17.86 -15.45 -12.20
CA LYS A 2 -17.04 -14.86 -13.27
C LYS A 2 -15.60 -14.66 -12.76
N LEU A 3 -14.60 -14.72 -13.64
CA LEU A 3 -13.19 -14.55 -13.28
C LEU A 3 -12.91 -13.28 -12.46
N CYS A 4 -13.54 -12.16 -12.80
CA CYS A 4 -13.39 -10.90 -12.07
C CYS A 4 -13.85 -11.00 -10.60
N GLU A 5 -14.93 -11.72 -10.33
CA GLU A 5 -15.43 -11.93 -8.96
C GLU A 5 -14.42 -12.73 -8.14
N MET A 6 -13.80 -13.75 -8.75
CA MET A 6 -12.75 -14.55 -8.10
C MET A 6 -11.52 -13.72 -7.77
N ILE A 7 -11.08 -12.86 -8.69
CA ILE A 7 -9.96 -11.96 -8.48
C ILE A 7 -10.24 -11.00 -7.32
N LEU A 8 -11.45 -10.41 -7.28
CA LEU A 8 -11.83 -9.50 -6.19
C LEU A 8 -11.89 -10.19 -4.84
N VAL A 9 -12.42 -11.42 -4.77
CA VAL A 9 -12.45 -12.21 -3.53
C VAL A 9 -11.04 -12.54 -3.05
N SER A 10 -10.18 -13.05 -3.96
CA SER A 10 -8.80 -13.38 -3.64
C SER A 10 -7.99 -12.15 -3.20
N TRP A 11 -8.16 -11.03 -3.90
CA TRP A 11 -7.55 -9.76 -3.53
C TRP A 11 -7.97 -9.30 -2.14
N LYS A 12 -9.27 -9.37 -1.81
CA LYS A 12 -9.77 -8.97 -0.49
C LYS A 12 -9.19 -9.85 0.61
N GLN A 13 -9.16 -11.17 0.41
CA GLN A 13 -8.56 -12.11 1.35
C GLN A 13 -7.06 -11.83 1.55
N HIS A 14 -6.33 -11.59 0.46
CA HIS A 14 -4.92 -11.23 0.51
C HIS A 14 -4.71 -9.94 1.31
N MET A 15 -5.53 -8.92 1.07
CA MET A 15 -5.47 -7.65 1.77
C MET A 15 -5.80 -7.78 3.26
N ASP A 16 -6.77 -8.61 3.63
CA ASP A 16 -7.11 -8.84 5.04
C ASP A 16 -5.95 -9.49 5.81
N VAL A 17 -5.27 -10.46 5.18
CA VAL A 17 -4.04 -11.07 5.74
C VAL A 17 -2.91 -10.04 5.84
N LEU A 18 -2.69 -9.28 4.78
CA LEU A 18 -1.63 -8.26 4.75
C LEU A 18 -1.83 -7.20 5.84
N ARG A 19 -3.07 -6.71 6.04
CA ARG A 19 -3.38 -5.77 7.12
C ARG A 19 -3.06 -6.34 8.49
N ALA A 20 -3.46 -7.59 8.74
CA ALA A 20 -3.16 -8.26 10.00
C ALA A 20 -1.64 -8.35 10.23
N ASP A 21 -0.89 -8.81 9.23
CA ASP A 21 0.56 -8.91 9.29
C ASP A 21 1.23 -7.56 9.58
N LEU A 22 0.83 -6.50 8.86
CA LEU A 22 1.39 -5.15 9.03
C LEU A 22 1.06 -4.54 10.40
N SER A 23 -0.12 -4.85 10.97
CA SER A 23 -0.54 -4.32 12.27
C SER A 23 0.29 -4.84 13.44
N HIS A 24 0.80 -6.08 13.33
CA HIS A 24 1.59 -6.75 14.35
C HIS A 24 3.11 -6.51 14.22
N LEU A 25 3.55 -5.71 13.26
CA LEU A 25 4.97 -5.40 13.11
C LEU A 25 5.50 -4.58 14.28
N GLU A 26 6.62 -5.03 14.84
CA GLU A 26 7.40 -4.28 15.83
C GLU A 26 8.22 -3.15 15.18
N GLY A 27 8.60 -3.33 13.91
CA GLY A 27 9.39 -2.37 13.13
C GLY A 27 8.55 -1.32 12.40
N ALA A 28 9.22 -0.26 11.95
CA ALA A 28 8.62 0.77 11.11
C ALA A 28 8.37 0.26 9.68
N ILE A 29 7.33 0.80 9.04
CA ILE A 29 7.01 0.55 7.64
C ILE A 29 7.52 1.75 6.82
N SER A 30 8.29 1.47 5.77
CA SER A 30 8.62 2.46 4.74
C SER A 30 7.64 2.32 3.57
N VAL A 31 7.21 3.44 3.02
CA VAL A 31 6.25 3.45 1.91
C VAL A 31 6.85 4.20 0.73
N MET A 32 6.78 3.58 -0.45
CA MET A 32 7.08 4.23 -1.72
C MET A 32 5.78 4.48 -2.47
N ALA A 33 5.53 5.74 -2.81
CA ALA A 33 4.41 6.17 -3.63
C ALA A 33 4.93 6.60 -5.00
N ASP A 34 4.60 5.83 -6.03
CA ASP A 34 4.99 6.12 -7.42
C ASP A 34 3.78 6.62 -8.19
N ILE A 35 3.95 7.74 -8.91
CA ILE A 35 2.89 8.40 -9.66
C ILE A 35 3.31 8.51 -11.11
N TRP A 36 2.46 8.02 -12.01
CA TRP A 36 2.67 8.13 -13.45
C TRP A 36 1.35 8.40 -14.16
N SER A 37 1.44 8.83 -15.41
CA SER A 37 0.29 8.97 -16.30
C SER A 37 0.29 7.87 -17.35
N ASP A 38 -0.88 7.36 -17.70
CA ASP A 38 -1.03 6.47 -18.85
C ASP A 38 -0.96 7.24 -20.19
N HIS A 39 -1.13 6.51 -21.29
CA HIS A 39 -1.14 7.08 -22.64
C HIS A 39 -2.28 8.09 -22.87
N ASN A 40 -3.36 7.98 -22.11
CA ASN A 40 -4.50 8.90 -22.14
C ASN A 40 -4.33 10.07 -21.17
N ARG A 41 -3.14 10.22 -20.56
CA ARG A 41 -2.81 11.22 -19.53
C ARG A 41 -3.67 11.07 -18.27
N GLN A 42 -4.18 9.87 -18.01
CA GLN A 42 -4.84 9.53 -16.77
C GLN A 42 -3.80 9.21 -15.70
N PRO A 43 -3.89 9.84 -14.53
CA PRO A 43 -2.93 9.67 -13.45
C PRO A 43 -3.20 8.44 -12.60
N TYR A 44 -2.17 7.67 -12.31
CA TYR A 44 -2.21 6.52 -11.43
C TYR A 44 -1.18 6.66 -10.32
N LEU A 45 -1.51 6.07 -9.18
CA LEU A 45 -0.68 6.00 -7.99
C LEU A 45 -0.55 4.53 -7.57
N GLY A 46 0.68 4.03 -7.60
CA GLY A 46 1.06 2.77 -6.97
C GLY A 46 1.68 3.06 -5.60
N VAL A 47 1.24 2.33 -4.57
CA VAL A 47 1.80 2.45 -3.22
C VAL A 47 2.31 1.09 -2.77
N THR A 48 3.60 1.04 -2.46
CA THR A 48 4.31 -0.17 -2.02
C THR A 48 4.84 0.03 -0.61
N ALA A 49 4.52 -0.91 0.29
CA ALA A 49 5.06 -0.95 1.64
C ALA A 49 6.29 -1.87 1.68
N HIS A 50 7.29 -1.46 2.44
CA HIS A 50 8.52 -2.20 2.71
C HIS A 50 8.73 -2.27 4.22
N TRP A 51 9.07 -3.45 4.75
CA TRP A 51 9.35 -3.63 6.17
C TRP A 51 10.35 -4.76 6.40
N ILE A 52 10.94 -4.78 7.59
CA ILE A 52 11.82 -5.87 8.01
C ILE A 52 11.02 -6.87 8.84
N LYS A 53 11.07 -8.14 8.46
CA LYS A 53 10.47 -9.26 9.20
C LYS A 53 11.58 -10.10 9.83
N LYS A 54 11.41 -10.42 11.12
CA LYS A 54 12.29 -11.37 11.82
C LYS A 54 11.79 -12.79 11.58
N LEU A 55 12.63 -13.62 10.99
CA LEU A 55 12.34 -15.04 10.77
C LEU A 55 12.57 -15.84 12.06
N THR A 56 11.96 -17.03 12.15
CA THR A 56 12.14 -17.96 13.27
C THR A 56 13.60 -18.40 13.46
N SER A 57 14.39 -18.37 12.39
CA SER A 57 15.84 -18.62 12.41
C SER A 57 16.65 -17.48 13.05
N GLY A 58 16.02 -16.35 13.39
CA GLY A 58 16.70 -15.15 13.89
C GLY A 58 17.21 -14.21 12.80
N HIS A 59 17.17 -14.62 11.54
CA HIS A 59 17.53 -13.76 10.41
C HIS A 59 16.48 -12.69 10.13
N LEU A 60 16.92 -11.56 9.56
CA LEU A 60 16.06 -10.49 9.09
C LEU A 60 15.82 -10.63 7.59
N ALA A 61 14.58 -10.50 7.16
CA ALA A 61 14.19 -10.48 5.76
C ALA A 61 13.52 -9.14 5.42
N LEU A 62 13.87 -8.57 4.27
CA LEU A 62 13.14 -7.43 3.71
C LEU A 62 11.90 -7.97 2.99
N GLU A 63 10.74 -7.52 3.45
CA GLU A 63 9.45 -7.84 2.86
C GLU A 63 8.92 -6.63 2.08
N THR A 64 8.09 -6.89 1.08
CA THR A 64 7.51 -5.86 0.23
C THR A 64 6.13 -6.28 -0.25
N ALA A 65 5.18 -5.35 -0.25
CA ALA A 65 3.84 -5.58 -0.78
C ALA A 65 3.25 -4.33 -1.42
N LEU A 66 2.54 -4.51 -2.55
CA LEU A 66 1.71 -3.47 -3.14
C LEU A 66 0.46 -3.31 -2.28
N ILE A 67 0.30 -2.17 -1.60
CA ILE A 67 -0.81 -1.90 -0.70
C ILE A 67 -1.93 -1.11 -1.38
N ALA A 68 -1.63 -0.39 -2.46
CA ALA A 68 -2.65 0.28 -3.26
C ALA A 68 -2.23 0.46 -4.72
N PHE A 69 -3.24 0.45 -5.59
CA PHE A 69 -3.17 0.92 -6.96
C PHE A 69 -4.41 1.77 -7.21
N HIS A 70 -4.24 3.06 -7.48
CA HIS A 70 -5.34 4.02 -7.46
C HIS A 70 -5.30 4.96 -8.66
N HIS A 71 -6.44 5.13 -9.34
CA HIS A 71 -6.61 6.18 -10.34
C HIS A 71 -6.92 7.50 -9.62
N ILE A 72 -6.04 8.50 -9.76
CA ILE A 72 -6.22 9.79 -9.07
C ILE A 72 -7.28 10.61 -9.80
N LEU A 73 -8.30 11.07 -9.07
CA LEU A 73 -9.29 12.00 -9.60
C LEU A 73 -8.98 13.42 -9.13
N GLY A 74 -9.24 14.40 -10.00
CA GLY A 74 -9.06 15.83 -9.69
C GLY A 74 -7.67 16.37 -10.01
N LEU A 75 -7.27 17.44 -9.30
CA LEU A 75 -6.02 18.15 -9.55
C LEU A 75 -4.80 17.40 -8.96
N HIS A 76 -3.66 17.46 -9.65
CA HIS A 76 -2.36 16.96 -9.16
C HIS A 76 -1.63 17.96 -8.28
N ASP A 77 -2.34 18.56 -7.33
CA ASP A 77 -1.71 19.42 -6.33
C ASP A 77 -1.29 18.63 -5.09
N ARG A 78 -0.44 19.27 -4.28
CA ARG A 78 0.09 18.66 -3.04
C ARG A 78 -1.02 18.24 -2.07
N GLN A 79 -2.13 18.96 -2.02
CA GLN A 79 -3.19 18.73 -1.04
C GLN A 79 -4.00 17.49 -1.43
N ASN A 80 -4.35 17.35 -2.71
CA ASN A 80 -5.06 16.19 -3.22
C ASN A 80 -4.18 14.93 -3.11
N LEU A 81 -2.89 15.03 -3.47
CA LEU A 81 -1.97 13.90 -3.34
C LEU A 81 -1.79 13.44 -1.89
N ALA A 82 -1.57 14.37 -0.96
CA ALA A 82 -1.47 14.04 0.46
C ALA A 82 -2.74 13.38 0.99
N LYS A 83 -3.91 13.92 0.61
CA LYS A 83 -5.21 13.33 0.98
C LYS A 83 -5.38 11.91 0.44
N VAL A 84 -5.10 11.69 -0.85
CA VAL A 84 -5.22 10.37 -1.48
C VAL A 84 -4.28 9.37 -0.80
N ILE A 85 -3.01 9.74 -0.59
CA ILE A 85 -2.03 8.85 0.07
C ILE A 85 -2.49 8.50 1.48
N LEU A 86 -2.92 9.47 2.29
CA LEU A 86 -3.42 9.21 3.66
C LEU A 86 -4.63 8.27 3.65
N GLN A 87 -5.59 8.48 2.74
CA GLN A 87 -6.74 7.59 2.59
C GLN A 87 -6.33 6.16 2.22
N LEU A 88 -5.31 5.99 1.38
CA LEU A 88 -4.82 4.66 1.00
C LEU A 88 -4.10 3.97 2.18
N LEU A 89 -3.34 4.71 2.98
CA LEU A 89 -2.70 4.17 4.19
C LEU A 89 -3.74 3.79 5.26
N ASP A 90 -4.79 4.60 5.43
CA ASP A 90 -5.91 4.30 6.33
C ASP A 90 -6.67 3.05 5.87
N CYS A 91 -6.87 2.88 4.56
CA CYS A 91 -7.50 1.69 3.97
C CYS A 91 -6.78 0.38 4.30
N VAL A 92 -5.49 0.43 4.62
CA VAL A 92 -4.70 -0.73 5.06
C VAL A 92 -4.30 -0.64 6.54
N SER A 93 -4.82 0.35 7.27
CA SER A 93 -4.63 0.52 8.73
C SER A 93 -3.18 0.64 9.17
N ILE A 94 -2.30 1.23 8.34
CA ILE A 94 -0.88 1.39 8.65
C ILE A 94 -0.43 2.83 8.92
N THR A 95 -1.35 3.81 8.87
CA THR A 95 -1.02 5.25 8.97
C THR A 95 -0.15 5.59 10.19
N THR A 96 -0.33 4.91 11.32
CA THR A 96 0.44 5.14 12.55
C THR A 96 1.77 4.37 12.62
N LYS A 97 2.05 3.49 11.66
CA LYS A 97 3.24 2.63 11.57
C LYS A 97 4.23 3.09 10.50
N VAL A 98 3.83 4.00 9.63
CA VAL A 98 4.69 4.57 8.60
C VAL A 98 5.73 5.46 9.26
N SER A 99 7.00 5.25 8.93
CA SER A 99 8.08 6.15 9.37
C SER A 99 7.82 7.55 8.81
N PRO A 100 8.13 8.64 9.56
CA PRO A 100 8.13 9.98 8.99
C PRO A 100 8.95 9.98 7.71
N ILE A 101 8.36 10.48 6.62
CA ILE A 101 9.06 10.74 5.37
C ILE A 101 10.09 11.83 5.70
N ILE A 102 11.37 11.49 5.70
CA ILE A 102 12.48 12.44 5.82
C ILE A 102 12.64 13.15 4.48
#